data_AF-A0A954P9V1-F1
#
_entry.id   AF-A0A954P9V1-F1
#
_cell.length_a   1.000
_cell.length_b   1.000
_cell.length_c   1.000
_cell.angle_alpha   90.00
_cell.angle_beta   90.00
_cell.angle_gamma   90.00
#
_symmetry.space_group_name_H-M   'P 1'
#
loop_
_entity.id
_entity.type
_entity.pdbx_description
1 polymer ?
#
loop_
_entity_poly.entity_id
_entity_poly.type
_entity_poly.pdbx_seq_one_letter_code
_entity_poly.pdbx_strand_id
1 'polypeptide(L)'
;MELQQQSNSVEPALMGVSHISSSATDLELPPSRRSKPNAVASKHNAAEPTTSENTGNLWRQLSAPLLGCVLLAYWLMPSTPAEEGASPNWTHHQQAVASFESSQDNGLKFLTTDGQESMVNCLELTSADLDQATTHDFQSVRWDARRAEQVLKGAQPELNVDDAQVDAVQPVLSEGLRADFLNRDTQFYHLFLFDSCYQDGDVVDVLINGRRFATVQLTNSGVTLSVPMNSASQISVQGVSDGGGGITVACRTSQGEGFVRVLSEGEEQLLAVVAR
;
A
#
# COMPACT_ATOMS: atom_id res chain seq x y z
N MET A 1 -50.95 8.22 -40.33
CA MET A 1 -51.00 9.42 -39.46
C MET A 1 -49.54 9.76 -39.19
N GLU A 2 -48.99 10.61 -40.06
CA GLU A 2 -47.58 11.03 -40.06
C GLU A 2 -47.30 11.95 -38.87
N LEU A 3 -46.26 11.66 -38.11
CA LEU A 3 -45.69 12.58 -37.12
C LEU A 3 -44.33 13.04 -37.64
N GLN A 4 -44.32 14.29 -38.12
CA GLN A 4 -43.12 15.05 -38.48
C GLN A 4 -42.32 15.38 -37.20
N GLN A 5 -41.07 14.96 -37.13
CA GLN A 5 -40.09 15.45 -36.17
C GLN A 5 -39.26 16.55 -36.81
N GLN A 6 -39.44 17.78 -36.33
CA GLN A 6 -38.64 18.96 -36.67
C GLN A 6 -37.28 18.89 -35.97
N SER A 7 -36.21 18.95 -36.75
CA SER A 7 -34.83 19.15 -36.31
C SER A 7 -34.57 20.62 -36.04
N ASN A 8 -34.30 20.97 -34.78
CA ASN A 8 -33.74 22.28 -34.41
C ASN A 8 -32.23 22.18 -34.32
N SER A 9 -31.54 22.67 -35.34
CA SER A 9 -30.11 22.96 -35.30
C SER A 9 -29.89 24.24 -34.48
N VAL A 10 -29.07 24.15 -33.43
CA VAL A 10 -28.54 25.31 -32.71
C VAL A 10 -27.04 25.37 -32.99
N GLU A 11 -26.62 26.36 -33.78
CA GLU A 11 -25.23 26.77 -33.91
C GLU A 11 -24.77 27.46 -32.62
N PRO A 12 -23.61 27.10 -32.05
CA PRO A 12 -22.93 27.98 -31.12
C PRO A 12 -21.93 28.88 -31.86
N ALA A 13 -22.08 30.17 -31.57
CA ALA A 13 -21.30 31.28 -32.07
C ALA A 13 -19.80 31.15 -31.76
N LEU A 14 -18.98 31.35 -32.79
CA LEU A 14 -17.55 31.62 -32.70
C LEU A 14 -17.34 33.01 -32.07
N MET A 15 -16.97 33.05 -30.79
CA MET A 15 -16.36 34.25 -30.18
C MET A 15 -14.84 34.05 -30.10
N GLY A 16 -14.13 34.90 -30.83
CA GLY A 16 -12.69 35.02 -30.75
C GLY A 16 -12.22 35.61 -29.42
N VAL A 17 -11.05 35.17 -28.98
CA VAL A 17 -10.29 35.83 -27.92
C VAL A 17 -8.82 35.90 -28.34
N SER A 18 -8.45 37.10 -28.77
CA SER A 18 -7.24 37.86 -28.47
C SER A 18 -5.95 37.11 -28.09
N HIS A 19 -4.96 37.23 -28.98
CA HIS A 19 -3.54 37.07 -28.66
C HIS A 19 -3.12 38.03 -27.53
N ILE A 20 -2.70 37.46 -26.40
CA ILE A 20 -1.91 38.19 -25.39
C ILE A 20 -0.45 37.76 -25.56
N SER A 21 0.31 38.64 -26.21
CA SER A 21 1.77 38.63 -26.19
C SER A 21 2.22 39.09 -24.80
N SER A 22 2.79 38.19 -24.00
CA SER A 22 3.45 38.54 -22.74
C SER A 22 4.96 38.40 -22.90
N SER A 23 5.60 39.55 -22.79
CA SER A 23 7.03 39.82 -22.76
C SER A 23 7.76 38.97 -21.72
N ALA A 24 8.84 38.34 -22.18
CA ALA A 24 9.87 37.73 -21.35
C ALA A 24 10.46 38.80 -20.41
N THR A 25 10.36 38.54 -19.11
CA THR A 25 11.11 39.28 -18.10
C THR A 25 12.27 38.38 -17.68
N ASP A 26 13.48 38.77 -18.07
CA ASP A 26 14.74 38.18 -17.61
C ASP A 26 14.80 38.26 -16.08
N LEU A 27 14.76 37.10 -15.44
CA LEU A 27 15.03 36.92 -14.02
C LEU A 27 16.49 36.51 -13.88
N GLU A 28 17.33 37.46 -13.48
CA GLU A 28 18.71 37.22 -13.06
C GLU A 28 18.76 36.16 -11.95
N LEU A 29 19.47 35.06 -12.22
CA LEU A 29 19.80 34.03 -11.25
C LEU A 29 20.92 34.54 -10.31
N PRO A 30 20.78 34.39 -8.98
CA PRO A 30 21.89 34.64 -8.06
C PRO A 30 23.00 33.58 -8.21
N PRO A 31 24.28 33.95 -7.98
CA PRO A 31 25.40 33.05 -8.20
C PRO A 31 25.43 31.88 -7.20
N SER A 32 25.62 30.67 -7.76
CA SER A 32 25.81 29.41 -7.05
C SER A 32 26.91 29.48 -5.98
N ARG A 33 26.52 29.28 -4.71
CA ARG A 33 27.43 29.08 -3.59
C ARG A 33 28.07 27.70 -3.70
N ARG A 34 29.34 27.67 -4.12
CA ARG A 34 30.20 26.48 -4.19
C ARG A 34 30.63 26.10 -2.77
N SER A 35 29.98 25.11 -2.16
CA SER A 35 30.45 24.52 -0.88
C SER A 35 31.65 23.63 -1.12
N LYS A 36 32.76 23.92 -0.42
CA LYS A 36 33.99 23.13 -0.41
C LYS A 36 33.77 21.78 0.29
N PRO A 37 34.38 20.68 -0.18
CA PRO A 37 34.39 19.42 0.56
C PRO A 37 35.37 19.51 1.74
N ASN A 38 34.87 19.27 2.95
CA ASN A 38 35.70 19.03 4.13
C ASN A 38 36.23 17.59 4.07
N ALA A 39 37.51 17.46 3.71
CA ALA A 39 38.28 16.25 3.96
C ALA A 39 38.65 16.21 5.44
N VAL A 40 38.06 15.28 6.20
CA VAL A 40 38.59 14.88 7.51
C VAL A 40 39.06 13.44 7.40
N ALA A 41 40.38 13.33 7.35
CA ALA A 41 41.11 12.09 7.54
C ALA A 41 41.35 11.87 9.04
N SER A 42 41.03 10.68 9.54
CA SER A 42 41.59 10.12 10.78
C SER A 42 41.55 8.60 10.62
N LYS A 43 42.60 7.92 10.13
CA LYS A 43 43.85 7.51 10.79
C LYS A 43 43.66 6.84 12.17
N HIS A 44 43.99 5.55 12.17
CA HIS A 44 44.58 4.72 13.22
C HIS A 44 43.71 4.36 14.45
N ASN A 45 43.40 3.08 14.63
CA ASN A 45 44.29 2.16 15.37
C ASN A 45 43.84 0.70 15.25
N ALA A 46 44.83 -0.15 15.00
CA ALA A 46 44.76 -1.59 15.09
C ALA A 46 44.98 -2.04 16.54
N ALA A 47 44.26 -3.06 16.99
CA ALA A 47 44.62 -3.90 18.12
C ALA A 47 43.90 -5.26 18.02
N GLU A 48 44.58 -6.25 17.46
CA GLU A 48 44.46 -7.65 17.86
C GLU A 48 45.52 -7.95 18.95
N PRO A 49 45.67 -9.17 19.47
CA PRO A 49 44.69 -10.06 20.11
C PRO A 49 45.18 -10.43 21.53
N THR A 50 44.29 -10.86 22.43
CA THR A 50 44.71 -11.55 23.66
C THR A 50 43.92 -12.83 23.88
N THR A 51 44.61 -13.93 23.63
CA THR A 51 44.37 -15.28 24.14
C THR A 51 44.46 -15.33 25.67
N SER A 52 43.50 -16.00 26.30
CA SER A 52 43.54 -16.51 27.68
C SER A 52 42.65 -17.76 27.69
N GLU A 53 43.25 -18.96 27.63
CA GLU A 53 43.44 -19.90 28.75
C GLU A 53 42.15 -20.12 29.57
N ASN A 54 41.40 -21.20 29.29
CA ASN A 54 41.61 -22.54 29.86
C ASN A 54 41.45 -22.60 31.39
N THR A 55 40.24 -22.88 31.87
CA THR A 55 40.03 -23.66 33.10
C THR A 55 38.73 -24.44 32.98
N GLY A 56 38.80 -25.73 33.31
CA GLY A 56 37.78 -26.71 33.01
C GLY A 56 36.49 -26.57 33.81
N ASN A 57 35.39 -27.01 33.21
CA ASN A 57 34.19 -27.40 33.92
C ASN A 57 33.88 -28.87 33.63
N LEU A 58 34.46 -29.68 34.51
CA LEU A 58 34.39 -31.12 34.62
C LEU A 58 33.21 -31.49 35.55
N TRP A 59 32.00 -31.03 35.21
CA TRP A 59 30.78 -31.36 35.94
C TRP A 59 29.59 -31.63 35.00
N ARG A 60 29.20 -32.92 34.94
CA ARG A 60 27.82 -33.44 34.76
C ARG A 60 27.22 -33.21 33.36
N GLN A 61 27.20 -34.12 32.39
CA GLN A 61 26.97 -35.58 32.43
C GLN A 61 25.89 -36.03 33.43
N LEU A 62 24.67 -35.51 33.30
CA LEU A 62 23.45 -36.20 33.73
C LEU A 62 22.26 -35.74 32.84
N SER A 63 21.61 -36.73 32.19
CA SER A 63 20.30 -36.73 31.50
C SER A 63 20.06 -35.77 30.32
N ALA A 64 20.32 -36.22 29.08
CA ALA A 64 19.85 -35.60 27.84
C ALA A 64 19.16 -36.61 26.89
N PRO A 65 17.93 -37.07 27.20
CA PRO A 65 17.00 -37.37 26.11
C PRO A 65 15.59 -36.77 26.28
N LEU A 66 15.34 -35.88 27.26
CA LEU A 66 14.01 -35.31 27.47
C LEU A 66 13.78 -33.90 26.88
N LEU A 67 14.83 -33.14 26.58
CA LEU A 67 14.66 -31.81 25.95
C LEU A 67 14.35 -31.87 24.44
N GLY A 68 14.75 -32.94 23.75
CA GLY A 68 14.49 -33.11 22.32
C GLY A 68 13.01 -33.35 21.99
N CYS A 69 12.26 -34.00 22.88
CA CYS A 69 10.84 -34.29 22.65
C CYS A 69 9.92 -33.07 22.87
N VAL A 70 10.33 -32.10 23.69
CA VAL A 70 9.51 -30.90 23.93
C VAL A 70 9.53 -29.96 22.72
N LEU A 71 10.68 -29.84 22.03
CA LEU A 71 10.78 -29.04 20.81
C LEU A 71 10.11 -29.70 19.60
N LEU A 72 10.10 -31.03 19.51
CA LEU A 72 9.40 -31.76 18.46
C LEU A 72 7.87 -31.76 18.66
N ALA A 73 7.40 -31.77 19.91
CA ALA A 73 5.98 -31.65 20.22
C ALA A 73 5.44 -30.26 19.86
N TYR A 74 6.22 -29.19 20.05
CA TYR A 74 5.79 -27.82 19.69
C TYR A 74 5.61 -27.64 18.16
N TRP A 75 6.36 -28.40 17.34
CA TRP A 75 6.21 -28.42 15.88
C TRP A 75 5.08 -29.32 15.37
N LEU A 76 4.58 -30.24 16.21
CA LEU A 76 3.50 -31.18 15.85
C LEU A 76 2.15 -30.82 16.47
N MET A 77 2.08 -29.77 17.31
CA MET A 77 0.79 -29.24 17.73
C MET A 77 0.17 -28.52 16.53
N PRO A 78 -1.00 -28.96 16.02
CA PRO A 78 -1.71 -28.17 15.05
C PRO A 78 -1.95 -26.80 15.68
N SER A 79 -1.51 -25.73 15.01
CA SER A 79 -1.93 -24.38 15.34
C SER A 79 -3.44 -24.42 15.45
N THR A 80 -3.98 -24.13 16.64
CA THR A 80 -5.42 -23.95 16.78
C THR A 80 -5.80 -22.87 15.78
N PRO A 81 -6.76 -23.13 14.86
CA PRO A 81 -7.17 -22.13 13.89
C PRO A 81 -7.47 -20.84 14.64
N ALA A 82 -6.93 -19.72 14.16
CA ALA A 82 -7.18 -18.42 14.76
C ALA A 82 -8.69 -18.26 14.96
N GLU A 83 -9.11 -17.98 16.19
CA GLU A 83 -10.54 -17.83 16.50
C GLU A 83 -10.97 -16.42 16.09
N GLU A 84 -10.97 -16.15 14.78
CA GLU A 84 -11.32 -14.84 14.20
C GLU A 84 -12.68 -14.35 14.69
N GLY A 85 -13.60 -15.27 14.98
CA GLY A 85 -14.91 -15.00 15.54
C GLY A 85 -14.92 -14.23 16.87
N ALA A 86 -13.80 -14.18 17.58
CA ALA A 86 -13.64 -13.38 18.79
C ALA A 86 -13.25 -11.91 18.53
N SER A 87 -12.79 -11.57 17.32
CA SER A 87 -12.44 -10.20 16.96
C SER A 87 -13.69 -9.31 16.92
N PRO A 88 -13.66 -8.09 17.47
CA PRO A 88 -14.77 -7.15 17.37
C PRO A 88 -15.11 -6.79 15.90
N ASN A 89 -14.11 -6.81 15.02
CA ASN A 89 -14.30 -6.43 13.61
C ASN A 89 -14.80 -7.59 12.73
N TRP A 90 -14.82 -8.81 13.25
CA TRP A 90 -15.25 -9.99 12.49
C TRP A 90 -16.66 -9.83 11.90
N THR A 91 -17.56 -9.21 12.66
CA THR A 91 -18.93 -8.96 12.22
C THR A 91 -18.99 -8.05 10.98
N HIS A 92 -18.04 -7.14 10.79
CA HIS A 92 -17.96 -6.29 9.62
C HIS A 92 -17.57 -7.08 8.36
N HIS A 93 -16.61 -8.01 8.47
CA HIS A 93 -16.23 -8.91 7.38
C HIS A 93 -17.38 -9.83 6.97
N GLN A 94 -18.10 -10.40 7.94
CA GLN A 94 -19.27 -11.25 7.66
C GLN A 94 -20.38 -10.48 6.92
N GLN A 95 -20.60 -9.22 7.28
CA GLN A 95 -21.55 -8.36 6.57
C GLN A 95 -21.09 -8.07 5.12
N ALA A 96 -19.80 -7.85 4.91
CA ALA A 96 -19.23 -7.68 3.58
C ALA A 96 -19.41 -8.94 2.71
N VAL A 97 -19.15 -10.13 3.27
CA VAL A 97 -19.41 -11.42 2.61
C VAL A 97 -20.87 -11.54 2.19
N ALA A 98 -21.82 -11.32 3.10
CA ALA A 98 -23.24 -11.44 2.80
C ALA A 98 -23.71 -10.47 1.70
N SER A 99 -23.16 -9.25 1.68
CA SER A 99 -23.46 -8.27 0.62
C SER A 99 -22.91 -8.73 -0.73
N PHE A 100 -21.67 -9.21 -0.78
CA PHE A 100 -21.04 -9.71 -1.99
C PHE A 100 -21.85 -10.88 -2.60
N GLU A 101 -22.26 -11.84 -1.78
CA GLU A 101 -23.06 -12.99 -2.22
C GLU A 101 -24.45 -12.61 -2.74
N SER A 102 -25.08 -11.61 -2.12
CA SER A 102 -26.47 -11.22 -2.44
C SER A 102 -26.60 -10.34 -3.69
N SER A 103 -25.58 -9.55 -4.02
CA SER A 103 -25.64 -8.54 -5.07
C SER A 103 -24.77 -8.83 -6.28
N GLN A 104 -23.76 -9.71 -6.15
CA GLN A 104 -22.61 -9.80 -7.06
C GLN A 104 -21.87 -8.46 -7.26
N ASP A 105 -22.20 -7.44 -6.48
CA ASP A 105 -21.46 -6.19 -6.43
C ASP A 105 -20.32 -6.33 -5.42
N ASN A 106 -19.21 -5.62 -5.64
CA ASN A 106 -18.01 -5.60 -4.79
C ASN A 106 -18.25 -4.91 -3.43
N GLY A 107 -19.28 -5.34 -2.70
CA GLY A 107 -19.71 -4.75 -1.44
C GLY A 107 -18.61 -4.78 -0.38
N LEU A 108 -18.24 -3.60 0.09
CA LEU A 108 -17.39 -3.35 1.25
C LEU A 108 -18.26 -2.82 2.37
N LYS A 109 -18.02 -3.28 3.60
CA LYS A 109 -18.63 -2.65 4.77
C LYS A 109 -17.84 -1.37 5.06
N PHE A 110 -18.51 -0.22 5.07
CA PHE A 110 -17.88 1.07 5.32
C PHE A 110 -18.36 1.68 6.63
N LEU A 111 -17.42 2.07 7.48
CA LEU A 111 -17.61 2.79 8.72
C LEU A 111 -17.00 4.18 8.58
N THR A 112 -17.85 5.19 8.50
CA THR A 112 -17.44 6.60 8.43
C THR A 112 -16.74 7.06 9.71
N THR A 113 -16.01 8.18 9.64
CA THR A 113 -15.33 8.78 10.81
C THR A 113 -16.27 9.17 11.97
N ASP A 114 -17.55 9.43 11.68
CA ASP A 114 -18.62 9.69 12.65
C ASP A 114 -19.34 8.42 13.14
N GLY A 115 -18.86 7.24 12.71
CA GLY A 115 -19.36 5.94 13.15
C GLY A 115 -20.64 5.49 12.45
N GLN A 116 -21.06 6.15 11.37
CA GLN A 116 -22.16 5.67 10.52
C GLN A 116 -21.69 4.51 9.66
N GLU A 117 -22.52 3.49 9.59
CA GLU A 117 -22.26 2.27 8.84
C GLU A 117 -23.06 2.25 7.53
N SER A 118 -22.41 1.84 6.44
CA SER A 118 -23.05 1.66 5.14
C SER A 118 -22.38 0.54 4.34
N MET A 119 -23.04 0.08 3.28
CA MET A 119 -22.41 -0.78 2.26
C MET A 119 -22.06 0.07 1.05
N VAL A 120 -20.82 -0.04 0.57
CA VAL A 120 -20.31 0.69 -0.60
C VAL A 120 -19.60 -0.27 -1.56
N ASN A 121 -19.49 0.09 -2.83
CA ASN A 121 -18.81 -0.76 -3.83
C ASN A 121 -17.29 -0.52 -3.88
N CYS A 122 -16.86 0.65 -3.41
CA CYS A 122 -15.47 1.05 -3.29
C CYS A 122 -15.38 2.25 -2.34
N LEU A 123 -14.22 2.45 -1.74
CA LEU A 123 -13.90 3.69 -1.04
C LEU A 123 -13.51 4.79 -2.02
N GLU A 124 -13.83 6.03 -1.65
CA GLU A 124 -13.41 7.21 -2.39
C GLU A 124 -12.17 7.82 -1.75
N LEU A 125 -11.11 7.98 -2.55
CA LEU A 125 -9.93 8.77 -2.20
C LEU A 125 -10.20 10.22 -2.57
N THR A 126 -10.09 11.11 -1.59
CA THR A 126 -10.37 12.53 -1.75
C THR A 126 -9.09 13.36 -1.71
N SER A 127 -9.21 14.67 -1.89
CA SER A 127 -8.08 15.59 -1.72
C SER A 127 -7.47 15.58 -0.31
N ALA A 128 -8.21 15.12 0.71
CA ALA A 128 -7.68 14.93 2.05
C ALA A 128 -6.74 13.70 2.17
N ASP A 129 -6.82 12.77 1.22
CA ASP A 129 -5.95 11.61 1.12
C ASP A 129 -4.71 11.88 0.25
N LEU A 130 -4.60 13.06 -0.36
CA LEU A 130 -3.53 13.40 -1.29
C LEU A 130 -2.18 13.47 -0.56
N ASP A 131 -1.24 12.61 -0.97
CA ASP A 131 0.17 12.72 -0.64
C ASP A 131 0.81 13.83 -1.48
N GLN A 132 0.69 15.06 -0.97
CA GLN A 132 1.18 16.25 -1.67
C GLN A 132 2.70 16.22 -1.89
N ALA A 133 3.45 15.67 -0.94
CA ALA A 133 4.91 15.63 -1.01
C ALA A 133 5.36 14.70 -2.13
N THR A 134 4.89 13.45 -2.12
CA THR A 134 5.23 12.48 -3.17
C THR A 134 4.71 12.92 -4.53
N THR A 135 3.50 13.48 -4.59
CA THR A 135 2.95 14.05 -5.83
C THR A 135 3.86 15.14 -6.39
N HIS A 136 4.27 16.11 -5.57
CA HIS A 136 5.14 17.19 -5.99
C HIS A 136 6.49 16.66 -6.50
N ASP A 137 7.14 15.79 -5.72
CA ASP A 137 8.47 15.26 -6.04
C ASP A 137 8.43 14.42 -7.32
N PHE A 138 7.41 13.57 -7.46
CA PHE A 138 7.22 12.76 -8.66
C PHE A 138 7.00 13.64 -9.90
N GLN A 139 6.15 14.66 -9.82
CA GLN A 139 5.88 15.57 -10.94
C GLN A 139 7.15 16.30 -11.42
N SER A 140 8.08 16.60 -10.51
CA SER A 140 9.36 17.23 -10.86
C SER A 140 10.31 16.32 -11.65
N VAL A 141 10.18 15.00 -11.49
CA VAL A 141 11.07 13.99 -12.10
C VAL A 141 10.38 13.06 -13.09
N ARG A 142 9.08 13.22 -13.37
CA ARG A 142 8.26 12.26 -14.12
C ARG A 142 8.83 11.82 -15.46
N TRP A 143 9.56 12.69 -16.16
CA TRP A 143 10.16 12.37 -17.46
C TRP A 143 11.43 11.50 -17.37
N ASP A 144 11.99 11.35 -16.17
CA ASP A 144 13.12 10.46 -15.87
C ASP A 144 12.61 9.25 -15.09
N ALA A 145 12.40 8.15 -15.81
CA ALA A 145 11.85 6.91 -15.24
C ALA A 145 12.66 6.38 -14.04
N ARG A 146 13.99 6.56 -14.03
CA ARG A 146 14.82 6.06 -12.92
C ARG A 146 14.60 6.90 -11.66
N ARG A 147 14.50 8.22 -11.81
CA ARG A 147 14.22 9.12 -10.67
C ARG A 147 12.79 8.98 -10.19
N ALA A 148 11.82 8.83 -11.09
CA ALA A 148 10.43 8.54 -10.76
C ALA A 148 10.32 7.24 -9.93
N GLU A 149 11.07 6.19 -10.32
CA GLU A 149 11.16 4.96 -9.54
C GLU A 149 11.78 5.16 -8.15
N GLN A 150 12.83 5.98 -8.05
CA GLN A 150 13.44 6.31 -6.76
C GLN A 150 12.47 7.07 -5.84
N VAL A 151 11.71 8.03 -6.38
CA VAL A 151 10.68 8.75 -5.61
C VAL A 151 9.61 7.79 -5.13
N LEU A 152 9.10 6.91 -6.01
CA LEU A 152 8.09 5.94 -5.62
C LEU A 152 8.60 5.02 -4.50
N LYS A 153 9.82 4.48 -4.65
CA LYS A 153 10.44 3.61 -3.65
C LYS A 153 10.64 4.33 -2.31
N GLY A 154 11.12 5.58 -2.35
CA GLY A 154 11.32 6.39 -1.14
C GLY A 154 10.04 6.86 -0.47
N ALA A 155 8.92 6.89 -1.20
CA ALA A 155 7.59 7.23 -0.67
C ALA A 155 6.87 6.05 -0.02
N GLN A 156 7.34 4.81 -0.24
CA GLN A 156 6.78 3.66 0.46
C GLN A 156 7.41 3.52 1.85
N PRO A 157 6.65 3.02 2.83
CA PRO A 157 7.20 2.75 4.15
C PRO A 157 8.28 1.68 4.05
N GLU A 158 9.42 1.94 4.71
CA GLU A 158 10.40 0.90 4.96
C GLU A 158 9.76 -0.11 5.92
N LEU A 159 9.38 -1.27 5.41
CA LEU A 159 8.99 -2.37 6.28
C LEU A 159 10.24 -2.95 6.93
N ASN A 160 10.30 -2.86 8.25
CA ASN A 160 11.31 -3.53 9.05
C ASN A 160 10.94 -5.01 9.12
N VAL A 161 11.22 -5.75 8.05
CA VAL A 161 11.00 -7.19 7.99
C VAL A 161 12.14 -7.86 8.75
N ASP A 162 12.00 -7.95 10.07
CA ASP A 162 12.67 -9.01 10.82
C ASP A 162 12.01 -10.33 10.39
N ASP A 163 12.84 -11.32 10.03
CA ASP A 163 12.50 -12.70 9.64
C ASP A 163 12.07 -12.98 8.17
N ALA A 164 13.08 -13.38 7.39
CA ALA A 164 13.19 -14.55 6.49
C ALA A 164 12.05 -15.08 5.60
N GLN A 165 10.78 -14.60 5.62
CA GLN A 165 9.68 -15.31 4.95
C GLN A 165 8.79 -14.51 4.00
N VAL A 166 8.89 -13.19 3.89
CA VAL A 166 8.12 -12.47 2.86
C VAL A 166 9.00 -11.39 2.24
N ASP A 167 9.11 -11.38 0.91
CA ASP A 167 9.67 -10.24 0.19
C ASP A 167 8.83 -9.01 0.60
N ALA A 168 9.46 -8.11 1.37
CA ALA A 168 8.88 -6.87 1.90
C ALA A 168 8.09 -6.08 0.85
N VAL A 169 7.28 -5.11 1.27
CA VAL A 169 6.60 -4.12 0.40
C VAL A 169 7.61 -3.54 -0.58
N GLN A 170 7.68 -4.16 -1.76
CA GLN A 170 8.50 -3.71 -2.86
C GLN A 170 7.52 -3.16 -3.88
N PRO A 171 7.33 -1.83 -3.93
CA PRO A 171 6.55 -1.25 -5.02
C PRO A 171 7.19 -1.68 -6.35
N VAL A 172 6.44 -2.43 -7.14
CA VAL A 172 6.86 -2.88 -8.46
C VAL A 172 6.31 -1.89 -9.47
N LEU A 173 7.19 -1.03 -9.99
CA LEU A 173 6.95 -0.31 -11.23
C LEU A 173 7.02 -1.28 -12.40
N SER A 174 5.98 -2.10 -12.56
CA SER A 174 5.85 -2.94 -13.73
C SER A 174 5.84 -2.05 -14.98
N GLU A 175 6.35 -2.57 -16.11
CA GLU A 175 6.39 -1.81 -17.37
C GLU A 175 5.01 -1.27 -17.75
N GLY A 176 3.95 -2.03 -17.44
CA GLY A 176 2.57 -1.63 -17.64
C GLY A 176 2.11 -0.46 -16.76
N LEU A 177 2.43 -0.50 -15.47
CA LEU A 177 2.10 0.59 -14.55
C LEU A 177 2.87 1.87 -14.89
N ARG A 178 4.08 1.73 -15.44
CA ARG A 178 4.90 2.88 -15.83
C ARG A 178 4.20 3.79 -16.83
N ALA A 179 3.50 3.24 -17.82
CA ALA A 179 2.78 4.05 -18.80
C ALA A 179 1.65 4.85 -18.15
N ASP A 180 0.90 4.24 -17.23
CA ASP A 180 -0.20 4.86 -16.52
C ASP A 180 0.29 6.01 -15.62
N PHE A 181 1.46 5.83 -14.99
CA PHE A 181 2.03 6.82 -14.07
C PHE A 181 2.66 8.02 -14.75
N LEU A 182 3.13 7.87 -15.98
CA LEU A 182 3.66 8.97 -16.79
C LEU A 182 2.57 9.94 -17.29
N ASN A 183 1.30 9.63 -17.04
CA ASN A 183 0.21 10.56 -17.30
C ASN A 183 0.38 11.85 -16.46
N ARG A 184 0.04 13.00 -17.05
CA ARG A 184 0.15 14.31 -16.39
C ARG A 184 -0.77 14.43 -15.18
N ASP A 185 -1.87 13.69 -15.20
CA ASP A 185 -2.92 13.74 -14.18
C ASP A 185 -2.69 12.75 -13.02
N THR A 186 -1.54 12.06 -13.00
CA THR A 186 -1.17 11.15 -11.91
C THR A 186 -0.86 11.93 -10.64
N GLN A 187 -1.54 11.57 -9.56
CA GLN A 187 -1.33 12.06 -8.21
C GLN A 187 -1.15 10.89 -7.26
N PHE A 188 -0.59 11.13 -6.08
CA PHE A 188 -0.33 10.10 -5.09
C PHE A 188 -1.30 10.25 -3.93
N TYR A 189 -1.90 9.15 -3.50
CA TYR A 189 -2.87 9.13 -2.41
C TYR A 189 -2.42 8.16 -1.32
N HIS A 190 -2.63 8.54 -0.07
CA HIS A 190 -2.42 7.68 1.07
C HIS A 190 -3.53 6.63 1.15
N LEU A 191 -3.13 5.37 1.23
CA LEU A 191 -4.01 4.25 1.51
C LEU A 191 -3.44 3.50 2.71
N PHE A 192 -4.16 3.48 3.81
CA PHE A 192 -3.78 2.70 4.99
C PHE A 192 -4.42 1.32 4.91
N LEU A 193 -3.61 0.25 5.01
CA LEU A 193 -4.05 -1.14 5.02
C LEU A 193 -3.66 -1.79 6.34
N PHE A 194 -4.53 -2.61 6.92
CA PHE A 194 -4.27 -3.31 8.16
C PHE A 194 -5.04 -4.63 8.24
N ASP A 195 -4.56 -5.51 9.10
CA ASP A 195 -5.29 -6.68 9.55
C ASP A 195 -6.31 -6.24 10.61
N SER A 196 -7.59 -6.46 10.37
CA SER A 196 -8.65 -6.04 11.29
C SER A 196 -9.06 -7.13 12.28
N CYS A 197 -8.59 -8.37 12.13
CA CYS A 197 -8.91 -9.45 13.05
C CYS A 197 -7.68 -9.92 13.82
N TYR A 198 -6.97 -10.91 13.31
CA TYR A 198 -5.92 -11.59 14.04
C TYR A 198 -4.66 -11.65 13.19
N GLN A 199 -3.60 -11.02 13.68
CA GLN A 199 -2.31 -11.02 13.02
C GLN A 199 -1.65 -12.42 13.08
N ASP A 200 -1.91 -13.23 12.07
CA ASP A 200 -1.33 -14.56 11.86
C ASP A 200 -0.44 -14.67 10.62
N GLY A 201 -0.24 -13.56 9.91
CA GLY A 201 0.74 -13.46 8.84
C GLY A 201 0.15 -13.35 7.44
N ASP A 202 -1.13 -12.98 7.32
CA ASP A 202 -1.78 -12.63 6.06
C ASP A 202 -0.94 -11.74 5.15
N VAL A 203 -0.95 -12.06 3.86
CA VAL A 203 -0.27 -11.31 2.81
C VAL A 203 -1.22 -11.04 1.67
N VAL A 204 -1.20 -9.81 1.16
CA VAL A 204 -1.99 -9.37 -0.01
C VAL A 204 -1.14 -8.66 -1.05
N ASP A 205 -1.56 -8.78 -2.30
CA ASP A 205 -1.11 -7.91 -3.37
C ASP A 205 -2.07 -6.73 -3.51
N VAL A 206 -1.53 -5.52 -3.55
CA VAL A 206 -2.25 -4.31 -3.95
C VAL A 206 -2.07 -4.15 -5.44
N LEU A 207 -3.19 -4.06 -6.16
CA LEU A 207 -3.22 -3.91 -7.61
C LEU A 207 -3.77 -2.54 -7.98
N ILE A 208 -3.20 -1.95 -9.04
CA ILE A 208 -3.73 -0.74 -9.68
C ILE A 208 -4.13 -1.15 -11.09
N ASN A 209 -5.41 -1.00 -11.44
CA ASN A 209 -5.96 -1.40 -12.73
C ASN A 209 -5.64 -2.88 -13.08
N GLY A 210 -5.71 -3.78 -12.08
CA GLY A 210 -5.42 -5.21 -12.23
C GLY A 210 -3.92 -5.55 -12.38
N ARG A 211 -3.02 -4.59 -12.19
CA ARG A 211 -1.56 -4.83 -12.19
C ARG A 211 -1.02 -4.69 -10.78
N ARG A 212 -0.25 -5.69 -10.33
CA ARG A 212 0.41 -5.66 -9.03
C ARG A 212 1.30 -4.42 -8.88
N PHE A 213 1.00 -3.62 -7.87
CA PHE A 213 1.74 -2.45 -7.44
C PHE A 213 2.65 -2.76 -6.26
N ALA A 214 2.14 -3.44 -5.23
CA ALA A 214 2.92 -3.79 -4.03
C ALA A 214 2.41 -5.10 -3.42
N THR A 215 3.28 -5.81 -2.69
CA THR A 215 2.90 -6.95 -1.85
C THR A 215 3.01 -6.52 -0.40
N VAL A 216 1.97 -6.71 0.40
CA VAL A 216 1.84 -6.20 1.77
C VAL A 216 1.57 -7.35 2.71
N GLN A 217 2.42 -7.53 3.71
CA GLN A 217 2.08 -8.33 4.88
C GLN A 217 1.18 -7.49 5.81
N LEU A 218 0.02 -8.03 6.16
CA LEU A 218 -0.93 -7.35 7.02
C LEU A 218 -0.49 -7.48 8.48
N THR A 219 -0.70 -6.40 9.23
CA THR A 219 -0.48 -6.35 10.66
C THR A 219 -1.58 -5.50 11.28
N ASN A 220 -1.84 -5.68 12.58
CA ASN A 220 -2.83 -4.86 13.29
C ASN A 220 -2.40 -3.39 13.38
N SER A 221 -1.09 -3.10 13.34
CA SER A 221 -0.59 -1.72 13.27
C SER A 221 -0.79 -1.08 11.89
N GLY A 222 -0.99 -1.91 10.87
CA GLY A 222 -1.17 -1.49 9.48
C GLY A 222 0.06 -0.85 8.85
N VAL A 223 -0.14 -0.39 7.62
CA VAL A 223 0.85 0.26 6.78
C VAL A 223 0.18 1.32 5.91
N THR A 224 0.81 2.48 5.74
CA THR A 224 0.34 3.52 4.81
C THR A 224 1.13 3.46 3.53
N LEU A 225 0.46 3.18 2.41
CA LEU A 225 1.04 3.22 1.08
C LEU A 225 0.81 4.58 0.43
N SER A 226 1.76 5.01 -0.41
CA SER A 226 1.57 6.16 -1.29
C SER A 226 1.30 5.64 -2.71
N VAL A 227 0.02 5.66 -3.11
CA VAL A 227 -0.48 4.96 -4.29
C VAL A 227 -0.68 5.94 -5.46
N PRO A 228 -0.04 5.73 -6.63
CA PRO A 228 -0.22 6.57 -7.81
C PRO A 228 -1.58 6.31 -8.48
N MET A 229 -2.41 7.33 -8.53
CA MET A 229 -3.77 7.27 -9.07
C MET A 229 -4.04 8.43 -10.03
N ASN A 230 -4.89 8.17 -11.02
CA ASN A 230 -5.56 9.19 -11.83
C ASN A 230 -7.08 8.97 -11.77
N SER A 231 -7.87 9.80 -12.44
CA SER A 231 -9.34 9.75 -12.40
C SER A 231 -9.98 8.46 -12.95
N ALA A 232 -9.21 7.63 -13.64
CA ALA A 232 -9.63 6.33 -14.17
C ALA A 232 -9.04 5.14 -13.37
N SER A 233 -8.13 5.40 -12.44
CA SER A 233 -7.47 4.35 -11.67
C SER A 233 -8.42 3.68 -10.67
N GLN A 234 -8.27 2.37 -10.52
CA GLN A 234 -8.93 1.55 -9.52
C GLN A 234 -7.89 0.79 -8.71
N ILE A 235 -8.09 0.70 -7.40
CA ILE A 235 -7.27 -0.10 -6.49
C ILE A 235 -8.06 -1.34 -6.10
N SER A 236 -7.46 -2.51 -6.27
CA SER A 236 -7.95 -3.77 -5.73
C SER A 236 -6.90 -4.43 -4.84
N VAL A 237 -7.35 -5.36 -4.02
CA VAL A 237 -6.49 -6.22 -3.21
C VAL A 237 -6.73 -7.68 -3.60
N GLN A 238 -5.65 -8.46 -3.68
CA GLN A 238 -5.70 -9.89 -3.94
C GLN A 238 -5.02 -10.66 -2.81
N GLY A 239 -5.65 -11.72 -2.32
CA GLY A 239 -5.06 -12.61 -1.33
C GLY A 239 -3.82 -13.33 -1.88
N VAL A 240 -2.71 -13.31 -1.16
CA VAL A 240 -1.46 -13.99 -1.56
C VAL A 240 -1.15 -15.18 -0.66
N SER A 241 -1.21 -14.98 0.66
CA SER A 241 -0.96 -16.03 1.65
C SER A 241 -1.91 -15.82 2.82
N ASP A 242 -2.57 -16.90 3.23
CA ASP A 242 -3.44 -16.95 4.41
C ASP A 242 -2.62 -17.41 5.62
N GLY A 243 -2.55 -16.59 6.68
CA GLY A 243 -1.90 -16.95 7.95
C GLY A 243 -2.71 -17.94 8.79
N GLY A 244 -4.01 -18.05 8.50
CA GLY A 244 -5.00 -18.92 9.12
C GLY A 244 -6.38 -18.24 9.19
N GLY A 245 -7.47 -19.00 9.08
CA GLY A 245 -8.82 -18.44 9.25
C GLY A 245 -9.36 -17.66 8.03
N GLY A 246 -8.48 -17.13 7.20
CA GLY A 246 -8.78 -16.40 5.99
C GLY A 246 -8.21 -14.98 6.04
N ILE A 247 -8.05 -14.34 4.89
CA ILE A 247 -7.37 -13.05 4.82
C ILE A 247 -8.30 -11.90 5.22
N THR A 248 -8.02 -11.23 6.33
CA THR A 248 -8.91 -10.19 6.93
C THR A 248 -8.40 -8.76 6.74
N VAL A 249 -8.54 -8.25 5.51
CA VAL A 249 -8.10 -6.89 5.16
C VAL A 249 -9.13 -5.84 5.55
N ALA A 250 -8.66 -4.79 6.22
CA ALA A 250 -9.32 -3.50 6.27
C ALA A 250 -8.43 -2.40 5.69
N CYS A 251 -9.09 -1.32 5.26
CA CYS A 251 -8.43 -0.14 4.75
C CYS A 251 -9.02 1.12 5.37
N ARG A 252 -8.21 2.19 5.47
CA ARG A 252 -8.65 3.48 5.99
C ARG A 252 -8.31 4.59 5.02
N THR A 253 -9.27 5.48 4.83
CA THR A 253 -9.13 6.77 4.13
C THR A 253 -9.57 7.91 5.05
N SER A 254 -9.49 9.14 4.56
CA SER A 254 -9.99 10.34 5.23
C SER A 254 -11.49 10.29 5.55
N GLN A 255 -12.26 9.46 4.84
CA GLN A 255 -13.70 9.34 5.02
C GLN A 255 -14.08 8.29 6.08
N GLY A 256 -13.22 7.31 6.35
CA GLY A 256 -13.51 6.23 7.28
C GLY A 256 -12.73 4.95 6.98
N GLU A 257 -13.28 3.83 7.45
CA GLU A 257 -12.70 2.49 7.33
C GLU A 257 -13.58 1.60 6.46
N GLY A 258 -12.97 0.90 5.50
CA GLY A 258 -13.60 -0.11 4.67
C GLY A 258 -13.11 -1.49 5.05
N PHE A 259 -14.03 -2.41 5.31
CA PHE A 259 -13.76 -3.81 5.59
C PHE A 259 -14.08 -4.63 4.33
N VAL A 260 -13.07 -5.36 3.88
CA VAL A 260 -13.14 -6.29 2.74
C VAL A 260 -13.85 -7.56 3.19
N ARG A 261 -14.43 -8.33 2.27
CA ARG A 261 -14.86 -9.69 2.61
C ARG A 261 -13.63 -10.51 3.03
N VAL A 262 -13.83 -11.61 3.75
CA VAL A 262 -12.72 -12.56 3.99
C VAL A 262 -12.26 -13.12 2.65
N LEU A 263 -10.99 -12.96 2.33
CA LEU A 263 -10.40 -13.41 1.07
C LEU A 263 -9.71 -14.77 1.27
N SER A 264 -9.86 -15.65 0.30
CA SER A 264 -8.94 -16.78 0.11
C SER A 264 -7.75 -16.36 -0.76
N GLU A 265 -6.69 -17.17 -0.76
CA GLU A 265 -5.56 -16.97 -1.67
C GLU A 265 -6.02 -16.93 -3.14
N GLY A 266 -5.54 -15.94 -3.89
CA GLY A 266 -5.89 -15.68 -5.28
C GLY A 266 -7.19 -14.90 -5.49
N GLU A 267 -8.04 -14.75 -4.47
CA GLU A 267 -9.26 -13.96 -4.58
C GLU A 267 -8.97 -12.47 -4.57
N GLU A 268 -9.71 -11.73 -5.41
CA GLU A 268 -9.55 -10.29 -5.56
C GLU A 268 -10.83 -9.56 -5.12
N GLN A 269 -10.67 -8.38 -4.52
CA GLN A 269 -11.76 -7.44 -4.26
C GLN A 269 -11.34 -6.00 -4.60
N LEU A 270 -12.22 -5.27 -5.30
CA LEU A 270 -12.08 -3.84 -5.52
C LEU A 270 -12.15 -3.11 -4.17
N LEU A 271 -11.20 -2.20 -3.95
CA LEU A 271 -11.04 -1.49 -2.69
C LEU A 271 -11.41 -0.01 -2.81
N ALA A 272 -10.78 0.72 -3.75
CA ALA A 272 -10.87 2.18 -3.78
C ALA A 272 -10.74 2.77 -5.19
N VAL A 273 -11.27 3.98 -5.35
CA VAL A 273 -11.20 4.81 -6.56
C VAL A 273 -10.92 6.27 -6.18
N VAL A 274 -10.48 7.09 -7.14
CA VAL A 274 -10.37 8.54 -6.93
C VAL A 274 -11.75 9.18 -7.08
N ALA A 275 -12.15 9.99 -6.09
CA ALA A 275 -13.38 10.78 -6.16
C ALA A 275 -13.34 11.72 -7.38
N ARG A 276 -14.46 11.82 -8.11
CA ARG A 276 -14.59 12.65 -9.32
C ARG A 276 -15.09 14.05 -9.02
#